data_AF-A0A661T9L1-F1
#
_entry.id   AF-A0A661T9L1-F1
#
_cell.length_a   1.000
_cell.length_b   1.000
_cell.length_c   1.000
_cell.angle_alpha   90.00
_cell.angle_beta   90.00
_cell.angle_gamma   90.00
#
_symmetry.space_group_name_H-M   'P 1'
#
loop_
_entity.id
_entity.type
_entity.pdbx_description
1 polymer ?
#
loop_
_entity_poly.entity_id
_entity_poly.type
_entity_poly.pdbx_seq_one_letter_code
_entity_poly.pdbx_strand_id
1 'polypeptide(L)'
;RVLLDYKLTQQGIRPESIRGYDHEEFTHMSVAVDVLSGAADCGLGIFAAAKALDLDFIPLEKEQYDLIIPTTILDEPLVRAVLETIRSSRFRERVLSLGGYDPSRSGQLWKEIGAGADGDA
;
A
#
# COMPACT_ATOMS: atom_id res chain seq x y z
N ARG A 1 11.29 3.03 0.31
CA ARG A 1 12.51 2.77 1.10
C ARG A 1 12.23 1.97 2.36
N VAL A 2 11.43 2.46 3.31
CA VAL A 2 11.16 1.78 4.60
C VAL A 2 10.98 0.25 4.52
N LEU A 3 10.11 -0.25 3.62
CA LEU A 3 9.91 -1.68 3.45
C LEU A 3 11.16 -2.43 2.95
N LEU A 4 11.88 -1.86 1.99
CA LEU A 4 13.12 -2.43 1.45
C LEU A 4 14.15 -2.56 2.57
N ASP A 5 14.43 -1.46 3.25
CA ASP A 5 15.47 -1.36 4.28
C ASP A 5 15.18 -2.33 5.45
N TYR A 6 13.90 -2.44 5.83
CA TYR A 6 13.44 -3.42 6.81
C TYR A 6 13.75 -4.86 6.36
N LYS A 7 13.40 -5.23 5.12
CA LYS A 7 13.65 -6.58 4.58
C LYS A 7 15.15 -6.87 4.42
N LEU A 8 15.94 -5.87 3.98
CA LEU A 8 17.40 -6.00 3.89
C LEU A 8 18.02 -6.25 5.27
N THR A 9 17.59 -5.49 6.27
CA THR A 9 18.04 -5.65 7.66
C THR A 9 17.72 -7.04 8.19
N GLN A 10 16.50 -7.54 7.97
CA GLN A 10 16.10 -8.90 8.36
C GLN A 10 16.97 -9.99 7.72
N GLN A 11 17.50 -9.75 6.52
CA GLN A 11 18.34 -10.69 5.78
C GLN A 11 19.84 -10.46 6.01
N GLY A 12 20.22 -9.46 6.82
CA GLY A 12 21.62 -9.09 7.02
C GLY A 12 22.31 -8.56 5.77
N ILE A 13 21.54 -8.10 4.77
CA ILE A 13 22.08 -7.54 3.53
C ILE A 13 22.38 -6.06 3.76
N ARG A 14 23.61 -5.68 3.47
CA ARG A 14 24.06 -4.30 3.57
C ARG A 14 23.58 -3.49 2.35
N PRO A 15 22.85 -2.39 2.52
CA PRO A 15 22.37 -1.59 1.39
C PRO A 15 23.45 -1.16 0.41
N GLU A 16 24.66 -0.86 0.92
CA GLU A 16 25.81 -0.42 0.13
C GLU A 16 26.33 -1.51 -0.81
N SER A 17 25.91 -2.77 -0.61
CA SER A 17 26.22 -3.88 -1.52
C SER A 17 25.28 -3.95 -2.73
N ILE A 18 24.21 -3.17 -2.76
CA ILE A 18 23.23 -3.12 -3.84
C ILE A 18 23.58 -1.97 -4.79
N ARG A 19 23.90 -2.32 -6.03
CA ARG A 19 24.16 -1.33 -7.08
C ARG A 19 22.88 -0.52 -7.34
N GLY A 20 22.97 0.80 -7.24
CA GLY A 20 21.84 1.69 -7.46
C GLY A 20 20.91 1.84 -6.25
N TYR A 21 21.30 1.40 -5.05
CA TYR A 21 20.48 1.57 -3.84
C TYR A 21 20.06 3.02 -3.58
N ASP A 22 20.94 3.97 -3.88
CA ASP A 22 20.68 5.41 -3.71
C ASP A 22 19.91 6.03 -4.90
N HIS A 23 19.57 5.25 -5.93
CA HIS A 23 18.68 5.69 -7.00
C HIS A 23 17.24 5.55 -6.52
N GLU A 24 16.68 6.68 -6.14
CA GLU A 24 15.32 6.79 -5.62
C GLU A 24 14.44 7.55 -6.58
N GLU A 25 13.19 7.10 -6.67
CA GLU A 25 12.14 7.75 -7.42
C GLU A 25 10.98 8.15 -6.53
N PHE A 26 10.33 9.25 -6.89
CA PHE A 26 9.27 9.84 -6.06
C PHE A 26 7.92 9.12 -6.21
N THR A 27 7.74 8.36 -7.29
CA THR A 27 6.49 7.67 -7.57
C THR A 27 6.73 6.25 -8.05
N HIS A 28 5.79 5.35 -7.76
CA HIS A 28 5.84 3.98 -8.29
C HIS A 28 5.80 3.95 -9.82
N MET A 29 5.19 4.94 -10.46
CA MET A 29 5.18 5.05 -11.92
C MET A 29 6.58 5.40 -12.46
N SER A 30 7.32 6.30 -11.81
CA SER A 30 8.67 6.64 -12.21
C SER A 30 9.60 5.43 -12.11
N VAL A 31 9.52 4.65 -11.01
CA VAL A 31 10.25 3.38 -10.88
C VAL A 31 9.94 2.43 -12.04
N ALA A 32 8.66 2.29 -12.40
CA ALA A 32 8.25 1.43 -13.49
C ALA A 32 8.80 1.92 -14.86
N VAL A 33 8.86 3.23 -15.08
CA VAL A 33 9.46 3.83 -16.29
C VAL A 33 10.96 3.56 -16.36
N ASP A 34 11.68 3.63 -15.24
CA ASP A 34 13.11 3.35 -15.20
C ASP A 34 13.42 1.90 -15.56
N VAL A 35 12.59 0.95 -15.09
CA VAL A 35 12.71 -0.46 -15.48
C VAL A 35 12.36 -0.66 -16.95
N LEU A 36 11.24 -0.08 -17.42
CA LEU A 36 10.81 -0.19 -18.81
C LEU A 36 11.85 0.37 -19.80
N SER A 37 12.50 1.47 -19.44
CA SER A 37 13.51 2.14 -20.27
C SER A 37 14.89 1.49 -20.20
N GLY A 38 15.10 0.54 -19.27
CA GLY A 38 16.40 -0.08 -19.01
C GLY A 38 17.37 0.81 -18.22
N ALA A 39 16.89 1.90 -17.62
CA ALA A 39 17.68 2.69 -16.68
C ALA A 39 17.96 1.92 -15.37
N ALA A 40 17.07 0.99 -15.00
CA ALA A 40 17.23 0.05 -13.90
C ALA A 40 16.88 -1.39 -14.32
N ASP A 41 17.56 -2.37 -13.73
CA ASP A 41 17.25 -3.79 -13.96
C ASP A 41 15.98 -4.24 -13.20
N CYS A 42 15.71 -3.64 -12.04
CA CYS A 42 14.54 -3.88 -11.21
C CYS A 42 14.26 -2.70 -10.28
N GLY A 43 13.06 -2.63 -9.71
CA GLY A 43 12.69 -1.58 -8.78
C GLY A 43 11.55 -1.99 -7.85
N LEU A 44 11.50 -1.41 -6.65
CA LEU A 44 10.42 -1.65 -5.70
C LEU A 44 9.22 -0.74 -6.02
N GLY A 45 8.08 -1.33 -6.32
CA GLY A 45 6.86 -0.60 -6.62
C GLY A 45 5.59 -1.40 -6.35
N ILE A 46 4.44 -0.77 -6.55
CA ILE A 46 3.14 -1.43 -6.44
C ILE A 46 2.77 -2.15 -7.73
N PHE A 47 1.99 -3.22 -7.61
CA PHE A 47 1.52 -4.01 -8.76
C PHE A 47 0.79 -3.16 -9.81
N ALA A 48 0.00 -2.17 -9.38
CA ALA A 48 -0.74 -1.32 -10.30
C ALA A 48 0.16 -0.56 -11.28
N ALA A 49 1.36 -0.14 -10.86
CA ALA A 49 2.32 0.57 -11.72
C ALA A 49 2.97 -0.38 -12.73
N ALA A 50 3.38 -1.57 -12.29
CA ALA A 50 3.91 -2.61 -13.19
C ALA A 50 2.89 -3.02 -14.25
N LYS A 51 1.65 -3.28 -13.83
CA LYS A 51 0.53 -3.62 -14.73
C LYS A 51 0.23 -2.51 -15.75
N ALA A 52 0.34 -1.23 -15.36
CA ALA A 52 0.08 -0.11 -16.25
C ALA A 52 1.09 -0.02 -17.42
N LEU A 53 2.30 -0.55 -17.23
CA LEU A 53 3.37 -0.58 -18.24
C LEU A 53 3.68 -1.99 -18.76
N ASP A 54 2.81 -2.97 -18.48
CA ASP A 54 2.97 -4.38 -18.88
C ASP A 54 4.32 -5.00 -18.48
N LEU A 55 4.81 -4.66 -17.29
CA LEU A 55 6.04 -5.20 -16.72
C LEU A 55 5.77 -6.47 -15.90
N ASP A 56 6.77 -7.37 -15.88
CA ASP A 56 6.79 -8.48 -14.93
C ASP A 56 6.79 -7.98 -13.48
N PHE A 57 6.08 -8.71 -12.61
CA PHE A 57 5.96 -8.35 -11.20
C PHE A 57 6.18 -9.56 -10.29
N ILE A 58 7.12 -9.43 -9.36
CA ILE A 58 7.39 -10.42 -8.32
C ILE A 58 6.76 -9.90 -7.01
N PRO A 59 5.72 -10.55 -6.46
CA PRO A 59 5.11 -10.11 -5.20
C PRO A 59 6.05 -10.27 -4.01
N LEU A 60 6.29 -9.19 -3.25
CA LEU A 60 7.08 -9.22 -2.01
C LEU A 60 6.22 -9.23 -0.74
N GLU A 61 5.21 -8.38 -0.67
CA GLU A 61 4.40 -8.17 0.54
C GLU A 61 3.02 -7.62 0.16
N LYS A 62 2.04 -7.78 1.06
CA LYS A 62 0.74 -7.11 0.95
C LYS A 62 0.65 -5.95 1.94
N GLU A 63 0.32 -4.77 1.43
CA GLU A 63 0.05 -3.60 2.27
C GLU A 63 -1.45 -3.42 2.50
N GLN A 64 -1.85 -3.29 3.77
CA GLN A 64 -3.23 -2.98 4.16
C GLN A 64 -3.36 -1.46 4.37
N TYR A 65 -4.39 -0.87 3.76
CA TYR A 65 -4.74 0.54 3.94
C TYR A 65 -6.03 0.64 4.75
N ASP A 66 -5.97 1.42 5.83
CA ASP A 66 -7.09 1.62 6.75
C ASP A 66 -7.53 3.09 6.78
N LEU A 67 -8.83 3.32 6.90
CA LEU A 67 -9.40 4.66 7.07
C LEU A 67 -9.60 4.94 8.56
N ILE A 68 -8.88 5.92 9.08
CA ILE A 68 -9.04 6.37 10.48
C ILE A 68 -10.14 7.41 10.54
N ILE A 69 -11.15 7.16 11.37
CA ILE A 69 -12.31 8.05 11.56
C ILE A 69 -12.46 8.32 13.05
N PRO A 70 -12.50 9.59 13.50
CA PRO A 70 -12.84 9.91 14.88
C PRO A 70 -14.25 9.40 15.22
N THR A 71 -14.39 8.67 16.34
CA THR A 71 -15.68 8.10 16.77
C THR A 71 -16.77 9.18 16.90
N THR A 72 -16.39 10.41 17.26
CA THR A 72 -17.32 11.55 17.42
C THR A 72 -18.03 11.97 16.15
N ILE A 73 -17.49 11.62 14.96
CA ILE A 73 -18.09 11.98 13.67
C ILE A 73 -18.63 10.77 12.90
N LEU A 74 -18.62 9.58 13.52
CA LEU A 74 -18.98 8.34 12.83
C LEU A 74 -20.42 8.36 12.28
N ASP A 75 -21.31 9.05 12.99
CA ASP A 75 -22.73 9.18 12.64
C ASP A 75 -23.03 10.35 11.70
N GLU A 76 -22.04 11.17 11.36
CA GLU A 76 -22.23 12.30 10.45
C GLU A 76 -22.65 11.81 9.06
N PRO A 77 -23.63 12.45 8.39
CA PRO A 77 -24.14 12.00 7.10
C PRO A 77 -23.06 11.81 6.04
N LEU A 78 -22.03 12.68 6.03
CA LEU A 78 -20.91 12.60 5.09
C LEU A 78 -20.03 11.37 5.34
N VAL A 79 -19.78 11.03 6.61
CA VAL A 79 -18.98 9.86 6.99
C VAL A 79 -19.73 8.57 6.66
N ARG A 80 -21.03 8.53 6.95
CA ARG A 80 -21.90 7.41 6.55
C ARG A 80 -21.89 7.18 5.05
N ALA A 81 -21.99 8.24 4.24
CA ALA A 81 -21.94 8.13 2.78
C ALA A 81 -20.63 7.53 2.26
N VAL A 82 -19.48 7.91 2.85
CA VAL A 82 -18.18 7.31 2.53
C VAL A 82 -18.17 5.82 2.88
N LEU A 83 -18.58 5.47 4.10
CA LEU A 83 -18.61 4.09 4.58
C LEU A 83 -19.54 3.20 3.73
N GLU A 84 -20.72 3.69 3.37
CA GLU A 84 -21.65 3.00 2.47
C GLU A 84 -21.04 2.79 1.09
N THR A 85 -20.37 3.81 0.55
CA THR A 85 -19.70 3.73 -0.76
C THR A 85 -18.63 2.65 -0.76
N ILE A 86 -17.71 2.66 0.21
CA ILE A 86 -16.59 1.69 0.23
C ILE A 86 -17.04 0.25 0.57
N ARG A 87 -18.24 0.09 1.17
CA ARG A 87 -18.87 -1.21 1.43
C ARG A 87 -19.64 -1.76 0.22
N SER A 88 -20.03 -0.90 -0.72
CA SER A 88 -20.86 -1.28 -1.86
C SER A 88 -20.15 -2.28 -2.79
N SER A 89 -20.92 -3.22 -3.37
CA SER A 89 -20.41 -4.16 -4.38
C SER A 89 -19.80 -3.42 -5.57
N ARG A 90 -20.48 -2.39 -6.06
CA ARG A 90 -20.01 -1.53 -7.15
C ARG A 90 -18.62 -0.96 -6.90
N PHE A 91 -18.34 -0.49 -5.69
CA PHE A 91 -17.00 0.01 -5.36
C PHE A 91 -15.98 -1.12 -5.35
N ARG A 92 -16.29 -2.23 -4.67
CA ARG A 92 -15.38 -3.39 -4.58
C ARG A 92 -15.05 -3.97 -5.94
N GLU A 93 -16.03 -4.09 -6.84
CA GLU A 93 -15.84 -4.55 -8.23
C GLU A 93 -14.93 -3.61 -9.02
N ARG A 94 -15.10 -2.29 -8.87
CA ARG A 94 -14.21 -1.30 -9.49
C ARG A 94 -12.79 -1.39 -8.96
N VAL A 95 -12.61 -1.60 -7.66
CA VAL A 95 -11.26 -1.76 -7.07
C VAL A 95 -10.61 -3.06 -7.54
N LEU A 96 -11.36 -4.16 -7.60
CA LEU A 96 -10.89 -5.44 -8.14
C LEU A 96 -10.44 -5.30 -9.60
N SER A 97 -11.16 -4.53 -10.43
CA SER A 97 -10.83 -4.38 -11.85
C SER A 97 -9.53 -3.61 -12.11
N LEU A 98 -9.11 -2.74 -11.18
CA LEU A 98 -7.78 -2.10 -11.23
C LEU A 98 -6.67 -3.17 -11.18
N GLY A 99 -6.90 -4.26 -10.46
CA GLY A 99 -5.95 -5.36 -10.26
C GLY A 99 -4.90 -5.04 -9.19
N GLY A 100 -4.46 -6.07 -8.46
CA GLY A 100 -3.51 -5.94 -7.35
C GLY A 100 -4.09 -5.44 -6.04
N TYR A 101 -5.40 -5.16 -5.99
CA TYR A 101 -6.10 -4.77 -4.77
C TYR A 101 -7.06 -5.87 -4.31
N ASP A 102 -7.15 -6.05 -2.99
CA ASP A 102 -8.10 -6.95 -2.35
C ASP A 102 -9.09 -6.13 -1.49
N PRO A 103 -10.31 -5.84 -1.99
CA PRO A 103 -11.30 -5.07 -1.26
C PRO A 103 -12.24 -5.95 -0.42
N SER A 104 -11.91 -7.22 -0.16
CA SER A 104 -12.76 -8.15 0.61
C SER A 104 -13.14 -7.62 1.99
N ARG A 105 -12.23 -6.86 2.62
CA ARG A 105 -12.40 -6.23 3.93
C ARG A 105 -12.79 -4.74 3.87
N SER A 106 -13.02 -4.19 2.68
CA SER A 106 -13.30 -2.75 2.50
C SER A 106 -14.52 -2.30 3.31
N GLY A 107 -14.31 -1.28 4.15
CA GLY A 107 -15.33 -0.69 5.04
C GLY A 107 -15.69 -1.53 6.26
N GLN A 108 -14.98 -2.63 6.54
CA GLN A 108 -15.13 -3.36 7.80
C GLN A 108 -14.43 -2.60 8.92
N LEU A 109 -15.03 -2.58 10.12
CA LEU A 109 -14.36 -2.06 11.30
C LEU A 109 -13.19 -2.99 11.63
N TRP A 110 -11.96 -2.46 11.60
CA TRP A 110 -10.78 -3.22 11.98
C TRP A 110 -10.52 -3.15 13.48
N LYS A 111 -10.42 -1.93 14.03
CA LYS A 111 -10.13 -1.70 15.45
C LYS A 111 -10.58 -0.29 15.85
N GLU A 112 -11.07 -0.17 17.08
CA GLU A 112 -11.21 1.13 17.76
C GLU A 112 -9.92 1.41 18.55
N ILE A 113 -9.32 2.59 18.33
CA ILE A 113 -8.10 3.01 18.99
C ILE A 113 -8.49 4.13 19.97
N GLY A 114 -8.60 3.79 21.25
CA GLY A 114 -8.71 4.78 22.32
C GLY A 114 -7.35 5.43 22.60
N ALA A 115 -7.36 6.63 23.18
CA ALA A 115 -6.20 7.10 23.94
C ALA A 115 -5.92 6.06 25.03
N GLY A 116 -4.71 5.52 25.07
CA GLY A 116 -4.36 4.43 25.99
C GLY A 116 -4.80 4.73 27.42
N ALA A 117 -5.59 3.82 27.99
CA ALA A 117 -5.27 3.41 29.35
C ALA A 117 -3.98 2.59 29.25
N ASP A 118 -2.83 3.27 29.27
CA ASP A 118 -1.61 2.68 29.80
C ASP A 118 -1.87 2.46 31.29
N GLY A 119 -2.48 1.32 31.60
CA GLY A 119 -2.45 0.70 32.91
C GLY A 119 -1.26 -0.24 32.91
N ASP A 120 -0.13 0.27 33.38
CA ASP A 120 1.00 -0.51 33.85
C ASP A 120 0.50 -1.50 34.92
N ALA A 121 0.51 -2.81 34.63
CA ALA A 121 0.58 -3.96 35.55
C ALA A 121 0.52 -5.30 34.79
#